data_AF-A0AAU9UXY9-F1
#
_entry.id   AF-A0AAU9UXY9-F1
#
_cell.length_a   1.000
_cell.length_b   1.000
_cell.length_c   1.000
_cell.angle_alpha   90.00
_cell.angle_beta   90.00
_cell.angle_gamma   90.00
#
_symmetry.space_group_name_H-M   'P 1'
#
loop_
_entity.id
_entity.type
_entity.pdbx_description
1 polymer ?
#
loop_
_entity_poly.entity_id
_entity_poly.type
_entity_poly.pdbx_seq_one_letter_code
_entity_poly.pdbx_strand_id
1 'polypeptide(L)'
;MATAVGEFGPWLIDKLKSLKTDEGVFGSYISGILESEETIDEKKDALEGILSEIVERDISDHVNEILEKWELCRPKEENQKPAADVDLQLAKLLESQSLATTTRREYTDEEKKIREAILSQYSQLSDNEQDQENEEETDCQDLVRNTNALDVAAAARERRENARLEAQRKKEKDKEDREKQKALKDEKKEKRKTQKVERKR
;
A
#
# COMPACT_ATOMS: atom_id res chain seq x y z
N MET A 1 7.73 2.46 -30.30
CA MET A 1 6.47 2.85 -29.63
C MET A 1 6.65 4.08 -28.71
N ALA A 2 7.54 5.02 -29.04
CA ALA A 2 7.76 6.26 -28.27
C ALA A 2 7.88 7.51 -29.17
N THR A 3 7.67 7.35 -30.48
CA THR A 3 7.97 8.39 -31.48
C THR A 3 6.75 9.26 -31.82
N ALA A 4 5.53 8.76 -31.65
CA ALA A 4 4.33 9.45 -32.11
C ALA A 4 4.00 10.74 -31.30
N VAL A 5 4.14 10.70 -29.97
CA VAL A 5 4.02 11.90 -29.11
C VAL A 5 5.20 12.87 -29.34
N GLY A 6 6.36 12.35 -29.74
CA GLY A 6 7.52 13.16 -30.09
C GLY A 6 7.41 13.92 -31.42
N GLU A 7 6.48 13.54 -32.30
CA GLU A 7 6.26 14.20 -33.60
C GLU A 7 5.31 15.40 -33.51
N PHE A 8 4.40 15.41 -32.52
CA PHE A 8 3.46 16.52 -32.32
C PHE A 8 4.16 17.81 -31.88
N GLY A 9 5.09 17.72 -30.93
CA GLY A 9 5.80 18.89 -30.40
C GLY A 9 6.49 19.73 -31.49
N PRO A 10 7.33 19.14 -32.35
CA PRO A 10 7.94 19.84 -33.49
C PRO A 10 6.91 20.43 -34.45
N TRP A 11 5.83 19.71 -34.75
CA TRP A 11 4.76 20.19 -35.62
C TRP A 11 4.04 21.41 -35.03
N LEU A 12 3.70 21.37 -33.74
CA LEU A 12 3.06 22.48 -33.04
C LEU A 12 3.96 23.72 -33.03
N ILE A 13 5.26 23.53 -32.81
CA ILE A 13 6.25 24.62 -32.87
C ILE A 13 6.28 25.25 -34.26
N ASP A 14 6.32 24.45 -35.33
CA ASP A 14 6.33 24.97 -36.71
C ASP A 14 5.01 25.66 -37.07
N LYS A 15 3.89 25.14 -36.59
CA LYS A 15 2.56 25.76 -36.75
C LYS A 15 2.49 27.12 -36.07
N LEU A 16 2.93 27.23 -34.82
CA LEU A 16 2.97 28.49 -34.07
C LEU A 16 3.94 29.51 -34.69
N LYS A 17 5.09 29.05 -35.21
CA LYS A 17 6.00 29.91 -35.98
C LYS A 17 5.36 30.46 -37.25
N SER A 18 4.55 29.65 -37.95
CA SER A 18 3.80 30.13 -39.11
C SER A 18 2.75 31.18 -38.75
N LEU A 19 2.19 31.10 -37.54
CA LEU A 19 1.26 32.08 -36.98
C LEU A 19 1.95 33.31 -36.38
N LYS A 20 3.29 33.38 -36.43
CA LYS A 20 4.14 34.44 -35.86
C LYS A 20 3.98 34.59 -34.34
N THR A 21 3.79 33.47 -33.64
CA THR A 21 3.65 33.42 -32.19
C THR A 21 4.87 32.81 -31.51
N ASP A 22 5.04 33.11 -30.22
CA ASP A 22 6.09 32.51 -29.39
C ASP A 22 5.81 31.03 -29.14
N GLU A 23 6.61 30.15 -29.74
CA GLU A 23 6.45 28.71 -29.64
C GLU A 23 6.69 28.17 -28.23
N GLY A 24 7.52 28.85 -27.42
CA GLY A 24 7.93 28.36 -26.11
C GLY A 24 6.84 28.55 -25.07
N VAL A 25 6.18 29.71 -25.11
CA VAL A 25 5.06 30.03 -24.21
C VAL A 25 3.80 29.29 -24.64
N PHE A 26 3.40 29.43 -25.91
CA PHE A 26 2.13 28.87 -26.37
C PHE A 26 2.21 27.36 -26.61
N GLY A 27 3.35 26.83 -27.05
CA GLY A 27 3.50 25.39 -27.29
C GLY A 27 3.40 24.57 -26.02
N SER A 28 4.01 25.03 -24.91
CA SER A 28 3.92 24.35 -23.61
C SER A 28 2.51 24.44 -23.02
N TYR A 29 1.86 25.59 -23.14
CA TYR A 29 0.50 25.79 -22.65
C TYR A 29 -0.54 24.98 -23.43
N ILE A 30 -0.49 25.00 -24.76
CA ILE A 30 -1.36 24.21 -25.64
C ILE A 30 -1.17 22.70 -25.39
N SER A 31 0.08 22.25 -25.25
CA SER A 31 0.35 20.83 -24.92
C SER A 31 -0.25 20.46 -23.56
N GLY A 32 -0.14 21.34 -22.55
CA GLY A 32 -0.74 21.11 -21.24
C GLY A 32 -2.26 21.00 -21.27
N ILE A 33 -2.93 21.83 -22.07
CA ILE A 33 -4.39 21.75 -22.29
C ILE A 33 -4.77 20.44 -22.99
N LEU A 34 -3.99 20.04 -23.99
CA LEU A 34 -4.25 18.82 -24.74
C LEU A 34 -4.02 17.55 -23.89
N GLU A 35 -3.08 17.60 -22.96
CA GLU A 35 -2.77 16.55 -21.97
C GLU A 35 -3.75 16.50 -20.79
N SER A 36 -4.54 17.56 -20.54
CA SER A 36 -5.52 17.57 -19.44
C SER A 36 -6.56 16.45 -19.58
N GLU A 37 -7.21 16.06 -18.49
CA GLU A 37 -8.30 15.08 -18.49
C GLU A 37 -9.67 15.68 -18.88
N GLU A 38 -9.67 16.92 -19.38
CA GLU A 38 -10.88 17.63 -19.78
C GLU A 38 -11.52 17.02 -21.04
N THR A 39 -12.80 17.31 -21.22
CA THR A 39 -13.56 16.89 -22.39
C THR A 39 -13.02 17.57 -23.66
N ILE A 40 -13.28 16.96 -24.83
CA ILE A 40 -12.83 17.52 -26.12
C ILE A 40 -13.41 18.93 -26.33
N ASP A 41 -14.64 19.18 -25.87
CA ASP A 41 -15.30 20.48 -25.98
C ASP A 41 -14.63 21.53 -25.08
N GLU A 42 -14.29 21.19 -23.83
CA GLU A 42 -13.53 22.09 -22.93
C GLU A 42 -12.14 22.42 -23.50
N LYS A 43 -11.45 21.43 -24.08
CA LYS A 43 -10.17 21.64 -24.75
C LYS A 43 -10.29 22.55 -25.97
N LYS A 44 -11.37 22.41 -26.75
CA LYS A 44 -11.68 23.31 -27.86
C LYS A 44 -11.86 24.74 -27.39
N ASP A 45 -12.70 24.95 -26.38
CA ASP A 45 -12.98 26.28 -25.83
C ASP A 45 -11.71 26.94 -25.27
N ALA A 46 -10.86 26.18 -24.56
CA ALA A 46 -9.59 26.67 -24.04
C ALA A 46 -8.62 27.06 -25.17
N LEU A 47 -8.52 26.25 -26.22
CA LEU A 47 -7.67 26.54 -27.38
C LEU A 47 -8.20 27.72 -28.19
N GLU A 48 -9.52 27.85 -28.38
CA GLU A 48 -10.13 29.00 -29.04
C GLU A 48 -9.86 30.29 -28.27
N GLY A 49 -9.93 30.26 -26.94
CA GLY A 49 -9.60 31.41 -26.09
C GLY A 49 -8.17 31.93 -26.33
N ILE A 50 -7.19 31.03 -26.38
CA ILE A 50 -5.78 31.38 -26.59
C ILE A 50 -5.53 31.86 -28.02
N LEU A 51 -6.04 31.10 -28.99
CA LEU A 51 -5.83 31.41 -30.40
C LEU A 51 -6.60 32.66 -30.83
N SER A 52 -7.67 33.04 -30.15
CA SER A 52 -8.37 34.31 -30.39
C SER A 52 -7.54 35.55 -30.05
N GLU A 53 -6.59 35.43 -29.12
CA GLU A 53 -5.65 36.51 -28.79
C GLU A 53 -4.54 36.63 -29.85
N ILE A 54 -4.28 35.56 -30.59
CA ILE A 54 -3.17 35.43 -31.55
C ILE A 54 -3.64 35.67 -32.99
N VAL A 55 -4.81 35.14 -33.35
CA VAL A 55 -5.33 35.07 -34.71
C VAL A 55 -6.73 35.68 -34.75
N GLU A 56 -6.94 36.62 -35.66
CA GLU A 56 -8.23 37.34 -35.79
C GLU A 56 -9.26 36.59 -36.66
N ARG A 57 -8.85 35.57 -37.42
CA ARG A 57 -9.68 34.80 -38.36
C ARG A 57 -9.32 33.32 -38.32
N ASP A 58 -10.25 32.47 -38.74
CA ASP A 58 -10.02 31.03 -38.92
C ASP A 58 -9.54 30.29 -37.64
N ILE A 59 -9.92 30.82 -36.48
CA ILE A 59 -9.55 30.28 -35.15
C ILE A 59 -10.00 28.81 -35.02
N SER A 60 -11.28 28.54 -35.30
CA SER A 60 -11.83 27.19 -35.20
C SER A 60 -11.16 26.20 -36.16
N ASP A 61 -10.70 26.64 -37.33
CA ASP A 61 -9.96 25.78 -38.27
C ASP A 61 -8.59 25.40 -37.69
N HIS A 62 -7.88 26.36 -37.08
CA HIS A 62 -6.63 26.10 -36.39
C HIS A 62 -6.79 25.19 -35.17
N VAL A 63 -7.86 25.38 -34.38
CA VAL A 63 -8.18 24.51 -33.25
C VAL A 63 -8.45 23.08 -33.70
N ASN A 64 -9.29 22.90 -34.74
CA ASN A 64 -9.60 21.58 -35.27
C ASN A 64 -8.35 20.90 -35.84
N GLU A 65 -7.48 21.62 -36.55
CA GLU A 65 -6.23 21.08 -37.08
C GLU A 65 -5.27 20.63 -35.97
N ILE A 66 -5.15 21.41 -34.89
CA ILE A 66 -4.34 21.06 -33.72
C ILE A 66 -4.88 19.80 -33.04
N LEU A 67 -6.19 19.70 -32.86
CA LEU A 67 -6.82 18.52 -32.26
C LEU A 67 -6.70 17.28 -33.14
N GLU A 68 -6.92 17.40 -34.45
CA GLU A 68 -6.75 16.29 -35.38
C GLU A 68 -5.31 15.78 -35.39
N LYS A 69 -4.33 16.69 -35.40
CA LYS A 69 -2.91 16.34 -35.31
C LYS A 69 -2.55 15.72 -33.98
N TRP A 70 -3.12 16.20 -32.88
CA TRP A 70 -2.94 15.62 -31.57
C TRP A 70 -3.49 14.19 -31.48
N GLU A 71 -4.69 13.95 -32.02
CA GLU A 71 -5.30 12.61 -32.10
C GLU A 71 -4.51 11.66 -32.99
N LEU A 72 -3.95 12.15 -34.12
CA LEU A 72 -3.10 11.37 -35.02
C LEU A 72 -1.74 11.02 -34.39
N CYS A 73 -1.16 11.95 -33.63
CA CYS A 73 0.13 11.77 -32.96
C CYS A 73 0.01 10.98 -31.65
N ARG A 74 -1.18 10.90 -31.05
CA ARG A 74 -1.39 9.90 -30.01
C ARG A 74 -1.31 8.52 -30.64
N PRO A 75 -0.48 7.60 -30.09
CA PRO A 75 -0.67 6.20 -30.43
C PRO A 75 -2.13 5.91 -30.13
N LYS A 76 -2.84 5.34 -31.10
CA LYS A 76 -4.25 4.96 -31.01
C LYS A 76 -4.40 4.08 -29.78
N GLU A 77 -4.61 4.69 -28.62
CA GLU A 77 -5.12 4.01 -27.46
C GLU A 77 -6.48 3.57 -27.93
N GLU A 78 -6.52 2.26 -28.19
CA GLU A 78 -7.67 1.47 -28.46
C GLU A 78 -8.81 2.03 -27.61
N ASN A 79 -9.64 2.82 -28.29
CA ASN A 79 -10.93 3.32 -27.89
C ASN A 79 -11.46 2.47 -26.73
N GLN A 80 -11.45 3.04 -25.53
CA GLN A 80 -12.05 2.53 -24.30
C GLN A 80 -12.56 1.09 -24.47
N LYS A 81 -11.71 0.10 -24.15
CA LYS A 81 -12.27 -1.23 -23.89
C LYS A 81 -13.41 -1.01 -22.90
N PRO A 82 -14.65 -1.42 -23.23
CA PRO A 82 -15.79 -1.15 -22.38
C PRO A 82 -15.44 -1.65 -20.99
N ALA A 83 -15.78 -0.89 -19.94
CA ALA A 83 -15.53 -1.20 -18.53
C ALA A 83 -15.82 -2.68 -18.15
N ALA A 84 -16.64 -3.36 -18.96
CA ALA A 84 -16.81 -4.80 -19.01
C ALA A 84 -15.51 -5.66 -19.00
N ASP A 85 -14.39 -5.27 -19.61
CA ASP A 85 -13.15 -6.08 -19.56
C ASP A 85 -12.48 -6.01 -18.18
N VAL A 86 -12.54 -4.85 -17.52
CA VAL A 86 -12.04 -4.69 -16.13
C VAL A 86 -12.95 -5.44 -15.16
N ASP A 87 -14.26 -5.36 -15.34
CA ASP A 87 -15.23 -6.10 -14.52
C ASP A 87 -15.10 -7.62 -14.72
N LEU A 88 -14.89 -8.10 -15.95
CA LEU A 88 -14.62 -9.51 -16.23
C LEU A 88 -13.27 -9.96 -15.67
N GLN A 89 -12.24 -9.12 -15.75
CA GLN A 89 -10.95 -9.39 -15.13
C GLN A 89 -11.06 -9.42 -13.60
N LEU A 90 -11.78 -8.49 -13.00
CA LEU A 90 -12.03 -8.42 -11.56
C LEU A 90 -12.83 -9.64 -11.08
N ALA A 91 -13.87 -10.02 -11.82
CA ALA A 91 -14.65 -11.23 -11.53
C ALA A 91 -13.78 -12.49 -11.61
N LYS A 92 -12.95 -12.61 -12.65
CA LYS A 92 -12.01 -13.73 -12.80
C LYS A 92 -10.95 -13.77 -11.70
N LEU A 93 -10.48 -12.60 -11.26
CA LEU A 93 -9.50 -12.48 -10.18
C LEU A 93 -10.13 -12.82 -8.83
N LEU A 94 -11.35 -12.35 -8.56
CA LEU A 94 -12.15 -12.72 -7.38
C LEU A 94 -12.48 -14.22 -7.34
N GLU A 95 -12.86 -14.81 -8.47
CA GLU A 95 -13.12 -16.24 -8.60
C GLU A 95 -11.83 -17.03 -8.30
N SER A 96 -10.70 -16.60 -8.86
CA SER A 96 -9.40 -17.25 -8.62
C SER A 96 -8.84 -17.05 -7.20
N GLN A 97 -9.19 -15.95 -6.52
CA GLN A 97 -8.79 -15.68 -5.14
C GLN A 97 -9.79 -16.18 -4.09
N SER A 98 -10.91 -16.78 -4.50
CA SER A 98 -11.89 -17.36 -3.58
C SER A 98 -11.41 -18.71 -3.00
N LEU A 99 -10.25 -18.67 -2.34
CA LEU A 99 -9.80 -19.75 -1.47
C LEU A 99 -10.78 -19.83 -0.28
N ALA A 100 -11.50 -20.95 -0.25
CA ALA A 100 -12.23 -21.54 0.87
C ALA A 100 -12.77 -20.53 1.89
N THR A 101 -14.07 -20.24 1.77
CA THR A 101 -14.91 -19.71 2.85
C THR A 101 -14.42 -20.22 4.19
N THR A 102 -13.90 -19.30 5.03
CA THR A 102 -13.74 -19.56 6.46
C THR A 102 -15.04 -20.19 6.93
N THR A 103 -14.96 -21.42 7.40
CA THR A 103 -16.05 -22.04 8.14
C THR A 103 -16.56 -21.01 9.14
N ARG A 104 -17.87 -20.72 9.13
CA ARG A 104 -18.46 -19.84 10.13
C ARG A 104 -18.09 -20.44 11.48
N ARG A 105 -17.26 -19.72 12.24
CA ARG A 105 -16.99 -20.07 13.63
C ARG A 105 -18.33 -20.07 14.35
N GLU A 106 -18.75 -21.23 14.81
CA GLU A 106 -19.95 -21.36 15.64
C GLU A 106 -19.62 -20.70 16.98
N TYR A 107 -20.15 -19.50 17.19
CA TYR A 107 -19.94 -18.76 18.43
C TYR A 107 -20.58 -19.51 19.58
N THR A 108 -19.81 -19.72 20.64
CA THR A 108 -20.33 -20.31 21.88
C THR A 108 -21.32 -19.35 22.53
N ASP A 109 -22.19 -19.86 23.39
CA ASP A 109 -23.21 -19.02 24.04
C ASP A 109 -22.61 -17.93 24.93
N GLU A 110 -21.38 -18.13 25.43
CA GLU A 110 -20.61 -17.11 26.14
C GLU A 110 -20.20 -15.93 25.22
N GLU A 111 -19.73 -16.23 24.00
CA GLU A 111 -19.37 -15.19 23.01
C GLU A 111 -20.60 -14.40 22.56
N LYS A 112 -21.77 -15.06 22.45
CA LYS A 112 -23.04 -14.37 22.15
C LYS A 112 -23.48 -13.45 23.29
N LYS A 113 -23.33 -13.90 24.54
CA LYS A 113 -23.66 -13.09 25.72
C LYS A 113 -22.76 -11.86 25.84
N ILE A 114 -21.48 -11.99 25.51
CA ILE A 114 -20.55 -10.86 25.43
C ILE A 114 -20.98 -9.89 24.33
N ARG A 115 -21.32 -10.40 23.14
CA ARG A 115 -21.82 -9.56 22.03
C ARG A 115 -23.08 -8.79 22.41
N GLU A 116 -24.02 -9.44 23.09
CA GLU A 116 -25.26 -8.82 23.56
C GLU A 116 -24.99 -7.77 24.65
N ALA A 117 -24.09 -8.04 25.60
CA ALA A 117 -23.69 -7.07 26.62
C ALA A 117 -23.09 -5.80 26.00
N ILE A 118 -22.23 -5.95 24.99
CA ILE A 118 -21.65 -4.83 24.24
C ILE A 118 -22.76 -4.05 23.51
N LEU A 119 -23.65 -4.74 22.81
CA LEU A 119 -24.79 -4.10 22.12
C LEU A 119 -25.71 -3.36 23.10
N SER A 120 -25.94 -3.91 24.30
CA SER A 120 -26.73 -3.28 25.35
C SER A 120 -26.06 -2.00 25.87
N GLN A 121 -24.73 -2.00 26.02
CA GLN A 121 -23.98 -0.81 26.41
C GLN A 121 -24.13 0.32 25.38
N TYR A 122 -24.12 0.00 24.08
CA TYR A 122 -24.39 1.00 23.02
C TYR A 122 -25.86 1.41 22.94
N SER A 123 -26.80 0.51 23.23
CA SER A 123 -28.22 0.84 23.30
C SER A 123 -28.52 1.83 24.44
N GLN A 124 -27.81 1.74 25.56
CA GLN A 124 -27.95 2.68 26.68
C GLN A 124 -27.41 4.08 26.37
N LEU A 125 -26.42 4.18 25.47
CA LEU A 125 -25.88 5.47 25.02
C LEU A 125 -26.82 6.22 24.05
N SER A 126 -27.73 5.51 23.38
CA SER A 126 -28.69 6.12 22.44
C SER A 126 -29.99 6.61 23.08
N ASP A 127 -30.29 6.22 24.33
CA ASP A 127 -31.57 6.55 25.03
C ASP A 127 -31.38 7.54 26.19
N ASN A 128 -30.16 8.00 26.47
CA ASN A 128 -29.84 8.92 27.57
C ASN A 128 -29.65 10.40 27.13
N GLU A 129 -30.36 10.84 26.08
CA GLU A 129 -30.40 12.24 25.64
C GLU A 129 -31.43 13.11 26.41
N GLN A 130 -31.70 12.82 27.69
CA GLN A 130 -32.45 13.74 28.56
C GLN A 130 -31.74 13.96 29.91
N ASP A 131 -31.25 15.20 30.06
CA ASP A 131 -30.83 15.89 31.28
C ASP A 131 -29.66 15.31 32.09
N GLN A 132 -28.43 15.65 31.68
CA GLN A 132 -27.38 15.96 32.64
C GLN A 132 -26.40 16.98 32.06
N GLU A 133 -26.30 18.14 32.72
CA GLU A 133 -25.33 19.19 32.41
C GLU A 133 -23.92 18.61 32.35
N ASN A 134 -23.28 18.84 31.21
CA ASN A 134 -22.06 18.22 30.75
C ASN A 134 -20.86 19.10 31.12
N GLU A 135 -20.15 18.73 32.17
CA GLU A 135 -18.71 18.98 32.31
C GLU A 135 -18.11 17.64 32.72
N GLU A 136 -17.61 16.85 31.77
CA GLU A 136 -16.26 16.26 31.78
C GLU A 136 -15.95 15.69 30.38
N GLU A 137 -14.92 16.28 29.76
CA GLU A 137 -14.06 15.78 28.68
C GLU A 137 -14.61 14.66 27.77
N THR A 138 -15.11 15.08 26.59
CA THR A 138 -15.30 14.18 25.45
C THR A 138 -13.93 13.76 24.91
N ASP A 139 -13.27 12.80 25.56
CA ASP A 139 -12.16 12.08 24.96
C ASP A 139 -12.74 11.27 23.80
N CYS A 140 -12.43 11.66 22.57
CA CYS A 140 -12.80 10.93 21.37
C CYS A 140 -12.15 9.54 21.37
N GLN A 141 -12.78 8.58 22.05
CA GLN A 141 -12.34 7.19 22.21
C GLN A 141 -12.30 6.38 20.90
N ASP A 142 -12.68 6.96 19.77
CA ASP A 142 -12.85 6.26 18.48
C ASP A 142 -11.60 6.33 17.57
N LEU A 143 -10.53 7.00 17.99
CA LEU A 143 -9.26 7.02 17.27
C LEU A 143 -8.26 6.07 17.94
N VAL A 144 -7.98 4.95 17.29
CA VAL A 144 -6.97 3.98 17.75
C VAL A 144 -5.63 4.70 17.91
N ARG A 145 -5.09 4.64 19.13
CA ARG A 145 -3.84 5.31 19.51
C ARG A 145 -2.68 4.74 18.69
N ASN A 146 -1.81 5.59 18.16
CA ASN A 146 -0.64 5.18 17.39
C ASN A 146 0.28 4.27 18.24
N THR A 147 0.47 3.02 17.83
CA THR A 147 1.30 2.03 18.55
C THR A 147 2.73 1.95 18.03
N ASN A 148 3.09 2.64 16.95
CA ASN A 148 4.39 2.48 16.28
C ASN A 148 5.57 2.69 17.23
N ALA A 149 5.49 3.68 18.12
CA ALA A 149 6.52 3.95 19.11
C ALA A 149 6.63 2.83 20.17
N LEU A 150 5.50 2.27 20.59
CA LEU A 150 5.44 1.16 21.54
C LEU A 150 5.99 -0.12 20.92
N ASP A 151 5.65 -0.39 19.66
CA ASP A 151 6.08 -1.57 18.91
C ASP A 151 7.60 -1.55 18.66
N VAL A 152 8.16 -0.40 18.31
CA VAL A 152 9.61 -0.22 18.16
C VAL A 152 10.33 -0.42 19.50
N ALA A 153 9.79 0.14 20.60
CA ALA A 153 10.36 -0.04 21.93
C ALA A 153 10.25 -1.49 22.44
N ALA A 154 9.16 -2.19 22.12
CA ALA A 154 8.98 -3.60 22.43
C ALA A 154 9.97 -4.47 21.65
N ALA A 155 10.10 -4.28 20.34
CA ALA A 155 11.04 -5.00 19.50
C ALA A 155 12.51 -4.79 19.94
N ALA A 156 12.87 -3.57 20.36
CA ALA A 156 14.20 -3.30 20.90
C ALA A 156 14.46 -4.02 22.24
N ARG A 157 13.46 -4.09 23.12
CA ARG A 157 13.54 -4.83 24.39
C ARG A 157 13.66 -6.33 24.15
N GLU A 158 12.84 -6.88 23.27
CA GLU A 158 12.86 -8.31 22.92
C GLU A 158 14.21 -8.71 22.32
N ARG A 159 14.77 -7.93 21.40
CA ARG A 159 16.13 -8.18 20.86
C ARG A 159 17.18 -8.22 21.97
N ARG A 160 17.09 -7.31 22.94
CA ARG A 160 18.02 -7.28 24.08
C ARG A 160 17.85 -8.48 25.00
N GLU A 161 16.62 -8.91 25.24
CA GLU A 161 16.34 -10.10 26.06
C GLU A 161 16.80 -11.38 25.36
N ASN A 162 16.48 -11.54 24.08
CA ASN A 162 16.93 -12.68 23.27
C ASN A 162 18.45 -12.81 23.27
N ALA A 163 19.19 -11.70 23.15
CA ALA A 163 20.66 -11.73 23.25
C ALA A 163 21.16 -12.19 24.64
N ARG A 164 20.44 -11.84 25.72
CA ARG A 164 20.77 -12.29 27.09
C ARG A 164 20.49 -13.78 27.27
N LEU A 165 19.33 -14.24 26.81
CA LEU A 165 18.95 -15.66 26.87
C LEU A 165 19.90 -16.52 26.03
N GLU A 166 20.28 -16.06 24.83
CA GLU A 166 21.23 -16.79 24.00
C GLU A 166 22.62 -16.87 24.66
N ALA A 167 23.07 -15.78 25.29
CA ALA A 167 24.32 -15.77 26.05
C ALA A 167 24.27 -16.70 27.28
N GLN A 168 23.15 -16.75 28.00
CA GLN A 168 22.94 -17.69 29.11
C GLN A 168 22.91 -19.13 28.61
N ARG A 169 22.12 -19.43 27.58
CA ARG A 169 22.03 -20.76 26.96
C ARG A 169 23.38 -21.25 26.45
N LYS A 170 24.20 -20.36 25.88
CA LYS A 170 25.57 -20.69 25.45
C LYS A 170 26.44 -21.08 26.64
N LYS A 171 26.40 -20.31 27.74
CA LYS A 171 27.13 -20.63 28.98
C LYS A 171 26.69 -21.95 29.59
N GLU A 172 25.39 -22.23 29.61
CA GLU A 172 24.83 -23.49 30.12
C GLU A 172 25.26 -24.67 29.27
N LYS A 173 25.20 -24.54 27.94
CA LYS A 173 25.68 -25.56 27.00
C LYS A 173 27.17 -25.85 27.19
N ASP A 174 28.01 -24.81 27.30
CA ASP A 174 29.44 -24.95 27.55
C ASP A 174 29.72 -25.64 28.91
N LYS A 175 28.89 -25.37 29.93
CA LYS A 175 28.99 -26.01 31.25
C LYS A 175 28.59 -27.48 31.19
N GLU A 176 27.47 -27.80 30.55
CA GLU A 176 27.00 -29.18 30.37
C GLU A 176 28.02 -30.03 29.60
N ASP A 177 28.60 -29.49 28.52
CA ASP A 177 29.59 -30.22 27.72
C ASP A 177 30.85 -30.51 28.54
N ARG A 178 31.27 -29.57 29.41
CA ARG A 178 32.38 -29.79 30.35
C ARG A 178 32.05 -30.86 31.39
N GLU A 179 30.84 -30.86 31.93
CA GLU A 179 30.38 -31.86 32.90
C GLU A 179 30.26 -33.24 32.27
N LYS A 180 29.70 -33.35 31.05
CA LYS A 180 29.64 -34.60 30.27
C LYS A 180 31.04 -35.17 30.02
N GLN A 181 32.00 -34.32 29.63
CA GLN A 181 33.39 -34.75 29.44
C GLN A 181 34.03 -35.24 30.76
N LYS A 182 33.73 -34.60 31.89
CA LYS A 182 34.24 -35.03 33.20
C LYS A 182 33.63 -36.36 33.62
N ALA A 183 32.31 -36.52 33.48
CA ALA A 183 31.59 -37.75 33.78
C ALA A 183 32.13 -38.93 32.95
N LEU A 184 32.33 -38.75 31.63
CA LEU A 184 32.92 -39.79 30.77
C LEU A 184 34.34 -40.19 31.19
N LYS A 185 35.15 -39.25 31.71
CA LYS A 185 36.49 -39.55 32.23
C LYS A 185 36.41 -40.34 33.53
N ASP A 186 35.51 -39.98 34.43
CA ASP A 186 35.36 -40.65 35.72
C ASP A 186 34.74 -42.06 35.55
N GLU A 187 33.76 -42.24 34.66
CA GLU A 187 33.22 -43.55 34.28
C GLU A 187 34.30 -44.47 33.69
N LYS A 188 35.16 -43.96 32.80
CA LYS A 188 36.30 -44.73 32.26
C LYS A 188 37.31 -45.12 33.34
N LYS A 189 37.55 -44.26 34.34
CA LYS A 189 38.42 -44.59 35.48
C LYS A 189 37.78 -45.64 36.37
N GLU A 190 36.48 -45.54 36.63
CA GLU A 190 35.73 -46.50 37.44
C GLU A 190 35.71 -47.88 36.78
N LYS A 191 35.38 -47.98 35.48
CA LYS A 191 35.46 -49.22 34.69
C LYS A 191 36.85 -49.87 34.73
N ARG A 192 37.93 -49.08 34.71
CA ARG A 192 39.31 -49.58 34.85
C ARG A 192 39.62 -50.04 36.28
N LYS A 193 39.02 -49.42 37.30
CA LYS A 193 39.23 -49.77 38.71
C LYS A 193 38.47 -51.05 39.06
N THR A 194 37.23 -51.20 38.62
CA THR A 194 36.41 -52.41 38.84
C THR A 194 36.99 -53.63 38.14
N GLN A 195 37.45 -53.51 36.89
CA GLN A 195 38.10 -54.60 36.15
C GLN A 195 39.41 -55.10 36.80
N LYS A 196 40.16 -54.21 37.49
CA LYS A 196 41.37 -54.60 38.23
C LYS A 196 41.08 -55.35 39.53
N VAL A 197 39.95 -55.07 40.16
CA VAL A 197 39.52 -55.77 41.39
C VAL A 197 39.02 -57.17 41.06
N GLU A 198 38.32 -57.34 39.93
CA GLU A 198 37.83 -58.64 39.48
C GLU A 198 38.96 -59.58 39.02
N ARG A 199 40.01 -59.05 38.36
CA ARG A 199 41.22 -59.84 38.02
C ARG A 199 42.09 -60.23 39.21
N LYS A 200 41.84 -59.64 40.39
CA LYS A 200 42.62 -59.89 41.62
C LYS A 200 41.92 -60.88 42.56
N ARG A 201 40.69 -61.29 42.27
CA ARG A 201 40.00 -62.37 42.98
C ARG A 201 40.23 -63.71 42.30
#